data_AF-A0A376P9E9-F1
#
_entry.id   AF-A0A376P9E9-F1
#
_cell.length_a   1.000
_cell.length_b   1.000
_cell.length_c   1.000
_cell.angle_alpha   90.00
_cell.angle_beta   90.00
_cell.angle_gamma   90.00
#
_symmetry.space_group_name_H-M   'P 1'
#
loop_
_entity.id
_entity.type
_entity.pdbx_description
1 polymer ?
#
loop_
_entity_poly.entity_id
_entity_poly.type
_entity_poly.pdbx_seq_one_letter_code
_entity_poly.pdbx_strand_id
1 'polypeptide(L)'
;MHRILFLRNRGLIGRKRKAPLSAEAIAFLTKNRHAKTARELARKVGRSECTVRYTLHKRGYSLKKCGESHHCARYSDRLTELVTELRDRRNMTFCMIAKHINITMQMHISDDTAFHLYNRRTAADALLYELLPN
;
A
#
# COMPACT_ATOMS: atom_id res chain seq x y z
N MET A 1 -11.31 24.01 -29.33
CA MET A 1 -11.99 23.78 -28.04
C MET A 1 -13.15 24.76 -27.74
N HIS A 2 -13.82 25.37 -28.73
CA HIS A 2 -14.84 26.42 -28.47
C HIS A 2 -16.29 25.91 -28.28
N ARG A 3 -16.68 24.82 -28.94
CA ARG A 3 -18.09 24.36 -28.97
C ARG A 3 -18.63 23.92 -27.59
N ILE A 4 -17.87 23.14 -26.83
CA ILE A 4 -18.30 22.67 -25.50
C ILE A 4 -18.43 23.85 -24.53
N LEU A 5 -17.52 24.82 -24.58
CA LEU A 5 -17.56 26.00 -23.73
C LEU A 5 -18.76 26.89 -24.09
N PHE A 6 -19.01 27.11 -25.38
CA PHE A 6 -20.16 27.86 -25.89
C PHE A 6 -21.50 27.24 -25.44
N LEU A 7 -21.66 25.93 -25.58
CA LEU A 7 -22.88 25.22 -25.16
C LEU A 7 -23.07 25.26 -23.63
N ARG A 8 -21.99 25.21 -22.85
CA ARG A 8 -22.04 25.36 -21.39
C ARG A 8 -22.44 26.77 -20.95
N ASN A 9 -21.88 27.79 -21.59
CA ASN A 9 -22.17 29.19 -21.27
C ASN A 9 -23.63 29.56 -21.59
N ARG A 10 -24.23 28.89 -22.58
CA ARG A 10 -25.66 29.02 -22.90
C ARG A 10 -26.59 28.12 -22.07
N GLY A 11 -26.05 27.35 -21.11
CA GLY A 11 -26.85 26.44 -20.28
C GLY A 11 -27.42 25.21 -21.01
N LEU A 12 -27.08 25.02 -22.28
CA LEU A 12 -27.62 23.93 -23.12
C LEU A 12 -27.06 22.56 -22.73
N ILE A 13 -25.84 22.54 -22.17
CA ILE A 13 -25.24 21.31 -21.62
C ILE A 13 -24.60 21.59 -20.26
N GLY A 14 -24.85 20.69 -19.30
CA GLY A 14 -24.20 20.73 -18.00
C GLY A 14 -22.79 20.12 -17.99
N ARG A 15 -22.09 20.26 -16.87
CA ARG A 15 -20.96 19.35 -16.56
C ARG A 15 -21.54 18.05 -16.05
N LYS A 16 -21.14 16.91 -16.62
CA LYS A 16 -21.46 15.58 -16.07
C LYS A 16 -20.84 15.47 -14.68
N ARG A 17 -21.62 15.76 -13.64
CA ARG A 17 -21.20 15.59 -12.23
C ARG A 17 -21.65 14.21 -11.80
N LYS A 18 -20.71 13.30 -11.58
CA LYS A 18 -21.02 12.11 -10.77
C LYS A 18 -21.16 12.58 -9.33
N ALA A 19 -22.17 12.05 -8.63
CA ALA A 19 -22.32 12.30 -7.20
C ALA A 19 -21.02 11.95 -6.47
N PRO A 20 -20.59 12.76 -5.48
CA PRO A 20 -19.48 12.41 -4.59
C PRO A 20 -19.65 11.00 -4.03
N LEU A 21 -18.54 10.35 -3.65
CA LEU A 21 -18.65 9.10 -2.91
C LEU A 21 -19.31 9.38 -1.55
N SER A 22 -20.18 8.47 -1.12
CA SER A 22 -20.76 8.52 0.22
C SER A 22 -19.68 8.35 1.29
N ALA A 23 -19.99 8.76 2.52
CA ALA A 23 -19.07 8.61 3.64
C ALA A 23 -18.72 7.13 3.89
N GLU A 24 -19.69 6.23 3.76
CA GLU A 24 -19.50 4.78 3.92
C GLU A 24 -18.58 4.22 2.85
N ALA A 25 -18.73 4.68 1.60
CA ALA A 25 -17.87 4.27 0.52
C ALA A 25 -16.43 4.73 0.74
N ILE A 26 -16.23 5.97 1.23
CA ILE A 26 -14.90 6.49 1.58
C ILE A 26 -14.30 5.67 2.73
N ALA A 27 -15.06 5.41 3.80
CA ALA A 27 -14.60 4.61 4.93
C ALA A 27 -14.20 3.19 4.48
N PHE A 28 -14.97 2.59 3.57
CA PHE A 28 -14.64 1.30 2.96
C PHE A 28 -13.32 1.36 2.18
N LEU A 29 -13.13 2.38 1.34
CA LEU A 29 -11.89 2.58 0.56
C LEU A 29 -10.69 2.71 1.50
N THR A 30 -10.79 3.57 2.52
CA THR A 30 -9.72 3.78 3.50
C THR A 30 -9.40 2.47 4.22
N LYS A 31 -10.41 1.78 4.76
CA LYS A 31 -10.21 0.52 5.50
C LYS A 31 -9.53 -0.57 4.68
N ASN A 32 -9.79 -0.65 3.37
CA ASN A 32 -9.35 -1.75 2.52
C ASN A 32 -8.16 -1.41 1.60
N ARG A 33 -7.56 -0.22 1.74
CA ARG A 33 -6.57 0.33 0.80
C ARG A 33 -5.32 -0.53 0.59
N HIS A 34 -4.81 -1.19 1.63
CA HIS A 34 -3.62 -2.07 1.51
C HIS A 34 -3.97 -3.53 1.19
N ALA A 35 -5.20 -3.96 1.50
CA ALA A 35 -5.64 -5.33 1.24
C ALA A 35 -6.10 -5.53 -0.21
N LYS A 36 -6.88 -4.59 -0.74
CA LYS A 36 -7.53 -4.73 -2.06
C LYS A 36 -6.84 -3.90 -3.14
N THR A 37 -6.97 -4.35 -4.38
CA THR A 37 -6.53 -3.59 -5.56
C THR A 37 -7.47 -2.42 -5.84
N ALA A 38 -6.98 -1.39 -6.54
CA ALA A 38 -7.80 -0.27 -7.00
C ALA A 38 -9.05 -0.74 -7.78
N ARG A 39 -8.90 -1.82 -8.55
CA ARG A 39 -9.97 -2.44 -9.34
C ARG A 39 -11.07 -3.03 -8.48
N GLU A 40 -10.71 -3.83 -7.48
CA GLU A 40 -11.67 -4.44 -6.57
C GLU A 40 -12.42 -3.39 -5.74
N LEU A 41 -11.68 -2.39 -5.25
CA LEU A 41 -12.25 -1.25 -4.55
C LEU A 41 -13.26 -0.50 -5.43
N ALA A 42 -12.85 -0.18 -6.67
CA ALA A 42 -13.68 0.51 -7.65
C ALA A 42 -14.97 -0.27 -7.99
N ARG A 43 -14.85 -1.59 -8.18
CA ARG A 43 -15.99 -2.48 -8.40
C ARG A 43 -16.97 -2.45 -7.22
N LYS A 44 -16.46 -2.48 -5.98
CA LYS A 44 -17.31 -2.47 -4.78
C LYS A 44 -18.07 -1.16 -4.59
N VAL A 45 -17.47 -0.02 -4.90
CA VAL A 45 -18.11 1.31 -4.72
C VAL A 45 -18.81 1.83 -5.99
N GLY A 46 -18.86 1.06 -7.07
CA GLY A 46 -19.49 1.47 -8.33
C GLY A 46 -18.83 2.70 -8.97
N ARG A 47 -17.50 2.78 -8.93
CA ARG A 47 -16.70 3.89 -9.50
C ARG A 47 -15.56 3.37 -10.36
N SER A 48 -14.85 4.28 -11.03
CA SER A 48 -13.64 3.92 -11.78
C SER A 48 -12.43 3.86 -10.86
N GLU A 49 -11.40 3.13 -11.27
CA GLU A 49 -10.14 3.06 -10.52
C GLU A 49 -9.49 4.44 -10.36
N CYS A 50 -9.58 5.30 -11.38
CA CYS A 50 -9.08 6.67 -11.32
C CYS A 50 -9.77 7.48 -10.22
N THR A 51 -11.09 7.34 -10.06
CA THR A 51 -11.83 8.00 -8.98
C THR A 51 -11.38 7.48 -7.62
N VAL A 52 -11.16 6.18 -7.46
CA VAL A 52 -10.67 5.60 -6.20
C VAL A 52 -9.29 6.16 -5.85
N ARG A 53 -8.32 6.11 -6.80
CA ARG A 53 -6.96 6.64 -6.61
C ARG A 53 -6.98 8.12 -6.24
N TYR A 54 -7.73 8.93 -6.99
CA TYR A 54 -7.86 10.36 -6.71
C TYR A 54 -8.47 10.65 -5.34
N THR A 55 -9.51 9.90 -4.97
CA THR A 55 -10.23 10.09 -3.69
C THR A 55 -9.35 9.78 -2.48
N LEU A 56 -8.55 8.71 -2.56
CA LEU A 56 -7.59 8.32 -1.51
C LEU A 56 -6.41 9.29 -1.46
N HIS A 57 -5.81 9.61 -2.60
CA HIS A 57 -4.66 10.52 -2.67
C HIS A 57 -4.99 11.92 -2.13
N LYS A 58 -6.16 12.47 -2.48
CA LYS A 58 -6.62 13.77 -1.94
C LYS A 58 -6.75 13.79 -0.41
N ARG A 59 -6.82 12.61 0.23
CA ARG A 59 -6.91 12.42 1.68
C ARG A 59 -5.60 11.96 2.31
N GLY A 60 -4.50 11.96 1.54
CA GLY A 60 -3.20 11.51 2.02
C GLY A 60 -3.01 9.98 2.05
N TYR A 61 -3.97 9.21 1.54
CA TYR A 61 -3.87 7.75 1.55
C TYR A 61 -3.20 7.20 0.29
N SER A 62 -2.46 6.11 0.47
CA SER A 62 -1.79 5.39 -0.60
C SER A 62 -2.41 4.00 -0.81
N LEU A 63 -2.42 3.54 -2.07
CA LEU A 63 -2.72 2.15 -2.41
C LEU A 63 -1.45 1.30 -2.49
N LYS A 64 -0.30 1.85 -2.13
CA LYS A 64 0.96 1.10 -2.11
C LYS A 64 0.83 -0.03 -1.08
N LYS A 65 1.21 -1.23 -1.51
CA LYS A 65 1.29 -2.41 -0.66
C LYS A 65 2.76 -2.64 -0.32
N CYS A 66 3.05 -2.84 0.96
CA CYS A 66 4.39 -3.15 1.47
C CYS A 66 4.34 -4.44 2.29
N GLY A 67 5.51 -5.01 2.56
CA GLY A 67 5.63 -6.21 3.38
C GLY A 67 4.72 -7.35 2.91
N GLU A 68 4.14 -8.06 3.87
CA GLU A 68 3.25 -9.19 3.64
C GLU A 68 1.95 -8.84 2.90
N SER A 69 1.55 -7.57 2.88
CA SER A 69 0.39 -7.12 2.08
C SER A 69 0.68 -7.10 0.58
N HIS A 70 1.96 -7.14 0.17
CA HIS A 70 2.34 -7.16 -1.24
C HIS A 70 2.15 -8.55 -1.86
N HIS A 71 1.55 -8.63 -3.04
CA HIS A 71 1.23 -9.90 -3.70
C HIS A 71 2.45 -10.79 -4.03
N CYS A 72 3.62 -10.19 -4.23
CA CYS A 72 4.89 -10.91 -4.41
C CYS A 72 5.66 -11.16 -3.10
N ALA A 73 5.07 -10.91 -1.93
CA ALA A 73 5.76 -11.10 -0.66
C ALA A 73 6.00 -12.58 -0.40
N ARG A 74 7.27 -12.98 -0.40
CA ARG A 74 7.68 -14.37 -0.13
C ARG A 74 7.81 -14.67 1.37
N TYR A 75 8.10 -13.65 2.17
CA TYR A 75 8.41 -13.79 3.59
C TYR A 75 7.54 -12.85 4.42
N SER A 76 7.09 -13.31 5.60
CA SER A 76 6.26 -12.52 6.52
C SER A 76 6.98 -11.29 7.05
N ASP A 77 6.22 -10.31 7.55
CA ASP A 77 6.82 -9.14 8.20
C ASP A 77 7.48 -9.49 9.53
N ARG A 78 6.95 -10.49 10.25
CA ARG A 78 7.58 -11.04 11.46
C ARG A 78 9.01 -11.54 11.23
N LEU A 79 9.30 -12.12 10.05
CA LEU A 79 10.67 -12.53 9.72
C LEU A 79 11.58 -11.30 9.52
N THR A 80 11.05 -10.23 8.93
CA THR A 80 11.78 -8.97 8.76
C THR A 80 12.09 -8.32 10.11
N GLU A 81 11.13 -8.33 11.03
CA GLU A 81 11.31 -7.85 12.41
C GLU A 81 12.40 -8.64 13.14
N LEU A 82 12.41 -9.98 13.01
CA LEU A 82 13.45 -10.82 13.60
C LEU A 82 14.83 -10.50 13.02
N VAL A 83 14.95 -10.40 11.70
CA VAL A 83 16.21 -10.02 11.04
C VAL A 83 16.70 -8.67 11.56
N THR A 84 15.79 -7.70 11.69
CA THR A 84 16.09 -6.36 12.20
C THR A 84 16.57 -6.43 13.66
N GLU A 85 15.89 -7.18 14.51
CA GLU A 85 16.28 -7.35 15.91
C GLU A 85 17.68 -8.00 16.04
N LEU A 86 17.94 -9.07 15.29
CA LEU A 86 19.23 -9.76 15.31
C LEU A 86 20.36 -8.85 14.80
N ARG A 87 20.06 -7.98 13.83
CA ARG A 87 21.03 -7.03 13.29
C ARG A 87 21.30 -5.90 14.26
N ASP A 88 20.26 -5.23 14.75
CA ASP A 88 20.39 -3.98 15.50
C ASP A 88 20.75 -4.22 16.97
N ARG A 89 20.15 -5.23 17.60
CA ARG A 89 20.35 -5.48 19.04
C ARG A 89 21.47 -6.45 19.32
N ARG A 90 21.67 -7.45 18.45
CA ARG A 90 22.69 -8.50 18.64
C ARG A 90 23.92 -8.31 17.76
N ASN A 91 23.93 -7.28 16.91
CA ASN A 91 25.03 -6.94 16.01
C ASN A 91 25.49 -8.12 15.12
N MET A 92 24.59 -9.04 14.79
CA MET A 92 24.92 -10.20 13.97
C MET A 92 25.15 -9.77 12.51
N THR A 93 26.06 -10.45 11.81
CA THR A 93 26.22 -10.28 10.36
C THR A 93 25.08 -10.98 9.60
N PHE A 94 24.80 -10.62 8.35
CA PHE A 94 23.73 -11.26 7.57
C PHE A 94 23.95 -12.77 7.38
N CYS A 95 25.20 -13.22 7.25
CA CYS A 95 25.55 -14.63 7.23
C CYS A 95 25.19 -15.34 8.55
N MET A 96 25.51 -14.73 9.70
CA MET A 96 25.13 -15.26 11.01
C MET A 96 23.61 -15.29 11.20
N ILE A 97 22.92 -14.24 10.76
CA ILE A 97 21.45 -14.14 10.81
C ILE A 97 20.81 -15.26 9.97
N ALA A 98 21.26 -15.45 8.73
CA ALA A 98 20.76 -16.50 7.86
C ALA A 98 20.98 -17.89 8.49
N LYS A 99 22.18 -18.16 9.02
CA LYS A 99 22.46 -19.41 9.75
C LYS A 99 21.56 -19.59 10.97
N HIS A 100 21.39 -18.54 11.78
CA HIS A 100 20.54 -18.59 12.96
C HIS A 100 19.11 -18.93 12.60
N ILE A 101 18.52 -18.22 11.63
CA ILE A 101 17.15 -18.46 11.16
C ILE A 101 17.00 -19.85 10.56
N ASN A 102 17.97 -20.30 9.75
CA ASN A 102 17.92 -21.62 9.15
C ASN A 102 17.91 -22.74 10.21
N ILE A 103 18.66 -22.56 11.31
CA ILE A 103 18.71 -23.52 12.43
C ILE A 103 17.45 -23.43 13.29
N THR A 104 17.06 -22.23 13.75
CA THR A 104 16.00 -22.06 14.76
C THR A 104 14.60 -22.17 14.17
N MET A 105 14.40 -21.72 12.93
CA MET A 105 13.10 -21.72 12.27
C MET A 105 12.96 -22.82 11.22
N GLN A 106 13.99 -23.66 11.03
CA GLN A 106 14.03 -24.71 10.01
C GLN A 106 13.68 -24.18 8.60
N MET A 107 14.20 -23.00 8.28
CA MET A 107 14.02 -22.35 6.98
C MET A 107 15.28 -22.48 6.13
N HIS A 108 15.16 -22.17 4.84
CA HIS A 108 16.29 -22.00 3.95
C HIS A 108 16.28 -20.59 3.35
N ILE A 109 17.05 -19.70 3.96
CA ILE A 109 17.32 -18.36 3.46
C ILE A 109 18.82 -18.16 3.26
N SER A 110 19.18 -17.34 2.27
CA SER A 110 20.55 -16.88 2.06
C SER A 110 20.86 -15.65 2.90
N ASP A 111 22.15 -15.33 3.02
CA ASP A 111 22.63 -14.07 3.57
C ASP A 111 22.12 -12.85 2.79
N ASP A 112 22.07 -12.95 1.46
CA ASP A 112 21.45 -11.95 0.59
C ASP A 112 19.95 -11.76 0.88
N THR A 113 19.24 -12.86 1.12
CA THR A 113 17.83 -12.79 1.55
C THR A 113 17.70 -12.05 2.88
N ALA A 114 18.57 -12.32 3.85
CA ALA A 114 18.59 -11.60 5.12
C ALA A 114 18.89 -10.10 4.93
N PHE A 115 19.84 -9.74 4.06
CA PHE A 115 20.10 -8.34 3.71
C PHE A 115 18.87 -7.66 3.09
N HIS A 116 18.20 -8.32 2.14
CA HIS A 116 17.00 -7.77 1.52
C HIS A 116 15.85 -7.64 2.49
N LEU A 117 15.66 -8.60 3.41
CA LEU A 117 14.66 -8.51 4.46
C LEU A 117 14.92 -7.31 5.38
N TYR A 118 16.16 -7.11 5.82
CA TYR A 118 16.53 -5.97 6.66
C TYR A 118 16.20 -4.62 6.03
N ASN A 119 16.38 -4.48 4.71
CA ASN A 119 16.10 -3.24 3.99
C ASN A 119 14.65 -3.14 3.46
N ARG A 120 13.81 -4.15 3.70
CA ARG A 120 12.44 -4.20 3.18
C ARG A 120 11.49 -3.39 4.06
N ARG A 121 10.61 -2.61 3.42
CA ARG A 121 9.46 -1.98 4.11
C ARG A 121 8.38 -3.01 4.43
N THR A 122 7.94 -3.03 5.68
CA THR A 122 6.83 -3.83 6.20
C THR A 122 5.47 -3.19 5.87
N ALA A 123 4.38 -3.92 6.12
CA ALA A 123 3.03 -3.38 6.05
C ALA A 123 2.82 -2.27 7.08
N ALA A 124 3.45 -2.35 8.26
CA ALA A 124 3.41 -1.30 9.28
C ALA A 124 4.05 0.01 8.79
N ASP A 125 5.16 -0.08 8.05
CA ASP A 125 5.80 1.11 7.46
C ASP A 125 4.86 1.83 6.50
N ALA A 126 4.06 1.09 5.71
CA ALA A 126 3.07 1.71 4.82
C ALA A 126 2.05 2.56 5.58
N LEU A 127 1.63 2.13 6.77
CA LEU A 127 0.75 2.91 7.64
C LEU A 127 1.48 4.10 8.25
N LEU A 128 2.72 3.92 8.70
CA LEU A 128 3.51 4.99 9.30
C LEU A 128 3.67 6.18 8.35
N TYR A 129 3.97 5.94 7.08
CA TYR A 129 4.08 7.01 6.07
C TYR A 129 2.78 7.79 5.85
N GLU A 130 1.62 7.20 6.11
CA GLU A 130 0.34 7.91 6.01
C GLU A 130 -0.01 8.71 7.27
N LEU A 131 0.62 8.38 8.41
CA LEU A 131 0.43 9.08 9.69
C LEU A 131 1.43 10.23 9.87
N LEU A 132 2.57 10.18 9.19
CA LEU A 132 3.55 11.25 9.21
C LEU A 132 3.04 12.46 8.41
N PRO A 133 3.20 13.70 8.91
CA PRO A 133 2.94 14.88 8.11
C PRO A 133 3.89 14.92 6.91
N ASN A 134 3.34 15.29 5.74
CA ASN A 134 4.11 15.48 4.50
C ASN A 134 5.16 16.59 4.64
#